data_AF-A0A2T4Z3N6-F1
#
_entry.id   AF-A0A2T4Z3N6-F1
#
_cell.length_a   1.000
_cell.length_b   1.000
_cell.length_c   1.000
_cell.angle_alpha   90.00
_cell.angle_beta   90.00
_cell.angle_gamma   90.00
#
_symmetry.space_group_name_H-M   'P 1'
#
loop_
_entity.id
_entity.type
_entity.pdbx_description
1 polymer ?
#
loop_
_entity_poly.entity_id
_entity_poly.type
_entity_poly.pdbx_seq_one_letter_code
_entity_poly.pdbx_strand_id
1 'polypeptide(L)'
;MYNMDLKSQLDARQLAIAQSEMENYRKSTGAAYLLWFFLGGFGVHRFYIDRVGTGVIMLTLELLGWMTIWIFGLGLIFLIPNWIWWIVDAFLLHGYVQNINIAKEREILIRVSRNNAIVS
;
A
#
# COMPACT_ATOMS: atom_id res chain seq x y z
N MET A 1 -3.63 2.03 -19.00
CA MET A 1 -4.03 1.54 -20.33
C MET A 1 -3.39 0.19 -20.70
N TYR A 2 -2.18 -0.14 -20.22
CA TYR A 2 -1.46 -1.40 -20.51
C TYR A 2 -2.15 -2.72 -20.08
N ASN A 3 -3.01 -2.73 -19.05
CA ASN A 3 -3.67 -3.97 -18.58
C ASN A 3 -4.77 -4.47 -19.54
N MET A 4 -5.33 -3.58 -20.38
CA MET A 4 -6.38 -3.95 -21.34
C MET A 4 -5.82 -4.85 -22.45
N ASP A 5 -4.59 -4.61 -22.89
CA ASP A 5 -3.90 -5.42 -23.89
C ASP A 5 -3.55 -6.82 -23.36
N LEU A 6 -3.29 -6.95 -22.05
CA LEU A 6 -3.10 -8.27 -21.43
C LEU A 6 -4.41 -9.03 -21.34
N LYS A 7 -5.50 -8.36 -20.93
CA LYS A 7 -6.81 -9.01 -20.79
C LYS A 7 -7.38 -9.50 -22.12
N SER A 8 -7.15 -8.78 -23.21
CA SER A 8 -7.62 -9.17 -24.55
C SER A 8 -6.95 -10.43 -25.11
N GLN A 9 -5.78 -10.81 -24.58
CA GLN A 9 -5.02 -11.99 -24.99
C GLN A 9 -5.37 -13.24 -24.17
N LEU A 10 -6.19 -13.11 -23.12
CA LEU A 10 -6.52 -14.21 -22.22
C LEU A 10 -7.85 -14.85 -22.58
N ASP A 11 -7.91 -16.18 -22.46
CA ASP A 11 -9.15 -16.94 -22.57
C ASP A 11 -10.05 -16.76 -21.32
N ALA A 12 -11.34 -17.07 -21.45
CA ALA A 12 -12.34 -16.92 -20.37
C ALA A 12 -11.91 -17.61 -19.07
N ARG A 13 -11.30 -18.80 -19.17
CA ARG A 13 -10.79 -19.52 -18.00
C ARG A 13 -9.65 -18.78 -17.31
N GLN A 14 -8.74 -18.20 -18.09
CA GLN A 14 -7.58 -17.46 -17.56
C GLN A 14 -8.01 -16.16 -16.89
N LEU A 15 -8.96 -15.44 -17.49
CA LEU A 15 -9.55 -14.25 -16.88
C LEU A 15 -10.24 -14.57 -15.56
N ALA A 16 -10.98 -15.68 -15.48
CA ALA A 16 -11.63 -16.11 -14.23
C ALA A 16 -10.61 -16.40 -13.11
N ILE A 17 -9.50 -17.09 -13.42
CA ILE A 17 -8.43 -17.35 -12.44
C ILE A 17 -7.79 -16.03 -11.99
N ALA A 18 -7.44 -15.15 -12.93
CA ALA A 18 -6.82 -13.87 -12.62
C ALA A 18 -7.74 -12.96 -11.78
N GLN A 19 -9.05 -12.94 -12.07
CA GLN A 19 -10.04 -12.22 -11.30
C GLN A 19 -10.17 -12.78 -9.89
N SER A 20 -10.23 -14.10 -9.72
CA SER A 20 -10.27 -14.75 -8.41
C SER A 20 -9.02 -14.43 -7.57
N GLU A 21 -7.82 -14.50 -8.14
CA GLU A 21 -6.58 -14.09 -7.45
C GLU A 21 -6.61 -12.60 -7.07
N MET A 22 -7.14 -11.75 -7.96
CA MET A 22 -7.27 -10.31 -7.70
C MET A 22 -8.27 -9.99 -6.61
N GLU A 23 -9.43 -10.65 -6.58
CA GLU A 23 -10.42 -10.46 -5.53
C GLU A 23 -9.87 -10.84 -4.16
N ASN A 24 -9.09 -11.92 -4.08
CA ASN A 24 -8.45 -12.35 -2.85
C ASN A 24 -7.37 -11.38 -2.36
N TYR A 25 -6.67 -10.68 -3.25
CA TYR A 25 -5.61 -9.74 -2.88
C TYR A 25 -6.08 -8.30 -2.66
N ARG A 26 -7.11 -7.85 -3.39
CA ARG A 26 -7.48 -6.43 -3.54
C ARG A 26 -7.49 -5.68 -2.20
N LYS A 27 -6.60 -4.70 -2.08
CA LYS A 27 -6.53 -3.81 -0.92
C LYS A 27 -7.68 -2.80 -0.97
N SER A 28 -8.31 -2.58 0.17
CA SER A 28 -9.43 -1.64 0.32
C SER A 28 -8.93 -0.26 0.71
N THR A 29 -9.32 0.76 -0.07
CA THR A 29 -9.04 2.16 0.26
C THR A 29 -9.69 2.56 1.58
N GLY A 30 -10.91 2.09 1.86
CA GLY A 30 -11.59 2.37 3.12
C GLY A 30 -10.85 1.79 4.32
N ALA A 31 -10.35 0.55 4.21
CA ALA A 31 -9.53 -0.06 5.26
C ALA A 31 -8.22 0.70 5.48
N ALA A 32 -7.59 1.19 4.40
CA ALA A 32 -6.39 2.00 4.48
C ALA A 32 -6.65 3.32 5.25
N TYR A 33 -7.74 4.03 4.95
CA TYR A 33 -8.12 5.25 5.68
C TYR A 33 -8.48 4.97 7.14
N LEU A 34 -9.11 3.83 7.42
CA LEU A 34 -9.40 3.41 8.80
C LEU A 34 -8.11 3.24 9.61
N LEU A 35 -7.12 2.53 9.04
CA LEU A 35 -5.80 2.37 9.65
C LEU A 35 -5.06 3.70 9.79
N TRP A 36 -5.17 4.59 8.80
CA TRP A 36 -4.56 5.92 8.85
C TRP A 36 -5.17 6.80 9.95
N PHE A 37 -6.48 6.71 10.17
CA PHE A 37 -7.14 7.51 11.19
C PHE A 37 -6.83 7.01 12.61
N PHE A 38 -6.95 5.70 12.84
CA PHE A 38 -6.79 5.13 14.19
C PHE A 38 -5.34 4.84 14.58
N LEU A 39 -4.49 4.46 13.62
CA LEU A 39 -3.11 4.04 13.87
C LEU A 39 -2.09 4.81 13.01
N GLY A 40 -2.49 5.92 12.39
CA GLY A 40 -1.62 6.65 11.47
C GLY A 40 -0.45 7.36 12.12
N GLY A 41 -0.57 7.80 13.39
CA GLY A 41 0.56 8.36 14.14
C GLY A 41 1.71 7.36 14.29
N PHE A 42 1.40 6.06 14.39
CA PHE A 42 2.38 4.96 14.44
C PHE A 42 2.82 4.48 13.05
N GLY A 43 2.30 5.07 11.97
CA GLY A 43 2.63 4.69 10.60
C GLY A 43 2.02 3.35 10.14
N VAL A 44 1.04 2.79 10.85
CA VAL A 44 0.50 1.43 10.58
C VAL A 44 -0.15 1.33 9.19
N HIS A 45 -0.79 2.41 8.71
CA HIS A 45 -1.38 2.46 7.38
C HIS A 45 -0.36 2.18 6.26
N ARG A 46 0.92 2.50 6.47
CA ARG A 46 2.00 2.24 5.50
C ARG A 46 2.35 0.77 5.38
N PHE A 47 2.20 -0.02 6.45
CA PHE A 47 2.41 -1.46 6.40
C PHE A 47 1.30 -2.17 5.62
N TYR A 48 0.07 -1.64 5.66
CA TYR A 48 -1.06 -2.19 4.88
C TYR A 48 -0.85 -2.09 3.36
N ILE A 49 -0.21 -0.99 2.93
CA ILE A 49 0.15 -0.69 1.54
C ILE A 49 1.57 -1.15 1.18
N ASP A 50 2.10 -2.19 1.83
CA ASP A 50 3.40 -2.80 1.52
C ASP A 50 4.60 -1.82 1.52
N ARG A 51 4.48 -0.69 2.25
CA ARG A 51 5.51 0.37 2.39
C ARG A 51 6.21 0.32 3.76
N VAL A 52 6.68 -0.88 4.12
CA VAL A 52 7.27 -1.20 5.43
C VAL A 52 8.39 -0.24 5.83
N GLY A 53 9.35 0.02 4.93
CA GLY A 53 10.50 0.88 5.25
C GLY A 53 10.10 2.26 5.75
N THR A 54 9.16 2.92 5.06
CA THR A 54 8.66 4.24 5.50
C THR A 54 7.73 4.17 6.72
N GLY A 55 7.02 3.06 6.92
CA GLY A 55 6.23 2.84 8.14
C GLY A 55 7.11 2.72 9.38
N VAL A 56 8.25 2.03 9.27
CA VAL A 56 9.24 1.92 10.36
C VAL A 56 9.89 3.27 10.68
N ILE A 57 10.15 4.10 9.66
CA ILE A 57 10.65 5.47 9.88
C ILE A 57 9.64 6.30 10.65
N MET A 58 8.36 6.32 10.25
CA MET A 58 7.30 7.02 10.99
C MET A 58 7.21 6.53 12.44
N LEU A 59 7.21 5.22 12.65
CA LEU A 59 7.15 4.63 14.01
C LEU A 59 8.35 5.06 14.87
N THR A 60 9.54 5.08 14.28
CA THR A 60 10.77 5.46 14.99
C THR A 60 10.77 6.96 15.33
N LEU A 61 10.32 7.82 14.41
CA LEU A 61 10.19 9.26 14.65
C LEU A 61 9.15 9.55 15.72
N GLU A 62 8.02 8.86 15.70
CA GLU A 62 6.97 8.99 16.72
C GLU A 62 7.52 8.57 18.10
N LEU A 63 8.20 7.41 18.19
CA LEU A 63 8.78 6.93 19.43
C LEU A 63 9.89 7.85 19.97
N LEU A 64 10.84 8.26 19.12
CA LEU A 64 11.90 9.20 19.51
C LEU A 64 11.34 10.57 19.90
N GLY A 65 10.31 11.03 19.19
CA GLY A 65 9.59 12.25 19.49
C GLY A 65 9.01 12.23 20.90
N TRP A 66 8.21 11.21 21.24
CA TRP A 66 7.64 11.07 22.58
C TRP A 66 8.68 10.79 23.68
N MET A 67 9.77 10.08 23.37
CA MET A 67 10.85 9.84 24.34
C MET A 67 11.63 11.11 24.69
N THR A 68 11.84 12.01 23.73
CA THR A 68 12.70 13.21 23.89
C THR A 68 11.90 14.49 24.15
N ILE A 69 10.56 14.45 24.12
CA ILE A 69 9.73 15.64 24.35
C ILE A 69 9.96 16.29 25.73
N TRP A 70 10.28 15.49 26.75
CA TRP A 70 10.54 15.95 28.11
C TRP A 70 11.84 16.76 28.25
N ILE A 71 12.74 16.68 27.26
CA ILE A 71 14.01 17.39 27.22
C ILE A 71 13.78 18.75 26.54
N PHE A 72 13.15 19.68 27.25
CA PHE A 72 12.86 21.04 26.75
C PHE A 72 12.11 21.07 25.40
N GLY A 73 11.29 20.06 25.09
CA GLY A 73 10.56 19.99 23.83
C GLY A 73 11.39 19.52 22.63
N LEU A 74 12.59 18.96 22.81
CA LEU A 74 13.44 18.44 21.72
C LEU A 74 12.65 17.50 20.79
N GLY A 75 11.77 16.67 21.35
CA GLY A 75 10.92 15.75 20.60
C GLY A 75 10.06 16.38 19.50
N LEU A 76 9.74 17.67 19.60
CA LEU A 76 8.94 18.38 18.59
C LEU A 76 9.63 18.41 17.22
N ILE A 77 10.96 18.33 17.15
CA ILE A 77 11.71 18.26 15.89
C ILE A 77 11.38 16.98 15.10
N PHE A 78 10.98 15.90 15.78
CA PHE A 78 10.58 14.65 15.17
C PHE A 78 9.06 14.59 14.95
N LEU A 79 8.28 15.05 15.93
CA LEU A 79 6.82 14.99 15.88
C LEU A 79 6.24 15.92 14.81
N ILE A 80 6.68 17.18 14.71
CA ILE A 80 6.08 18.13 13.76
C ILE A 80 6.20 17.64 12.30
N PRO A 81 7.39 17.21 11.81
CA PRO A 81 7.49 16.63 10.48
C PRO A 81 6.66 15.35 10.33
N ASN A 82 6.60 14.49 11.35
CA ASN A 82 5.81 13.25 11.31
C ASN A 82 4.31 13.53 11.15
N TRP A 83 3.79 14.54 11.84
CA TRP A 83 2.39 14.96 11.75
C TRP A 83 2.06 15.63 10.41
N ILE A 84 2.96 16.47 9.88
CA ILE A 84 2.81 17.01 8.52
C ILE A 84 2.77 15.86 7.51
N TRP A 85 3.68 14.89 7.65
CA TRP A 85 3.73 13.72 6.79
C TRP A 85 2.45 12.88 6.88
N TRP A 86 1.90 12.69 8.08
CA TRP A 86 0.61 12.03 8.30
C TRP A 86 -0.55 12.75 7.57
N ILE A 87 -0.57 14.09 7.56
CA ILE A 87 -1.58 14.87 6.81
C ILE A 87 -1.37 14.70 5.29
N VAL A 88 -0.13 14.76 4.81
CA VAL A 88 0.19 14.55 3.39
C VAL A 88 -0.26 13.16 2.94
N ASP A 89 -0.10 12.15 3.79
CA ASP A 89 -0.56 10.79 3.52
C ASP A 89 -2.07 10.71 3.29
N ALA A 90 -2.88 11.55 3.94
CA ALA A 90 -4.33 11.57 3.72
C ALA A 90 -4.69 11.78 2.24
N PHE A 91 -3.90 12.58 1.51
CA PHE A 91 -4.10 12.85 0.09
C PHE A 91 -3.46 11.78 -0.81
N LEU A 92 -2.31 11.23 -0.40
CA LEU A 92 -1.56 10.26 -1.21
C LEU A 92 -2.08 8.82 -1.07
N LEU A 93 -2.77 8.50 0.02
CA LEU A 93 -3.18 7.14 0.37
C LEU A 93 -4.05 6.48 -0.69
N HIS A 94 -4.99 7.22 -1.25
CA HIS A 94 -5.84 6.73 -2.34
C HIS A 94 -5.00 6.27 -3.55
N GLY A 95 -4.03 7.09 -3.95
CA GLY A 95 -3.12 6.76 -5.05
C GLY A 95 -2.24 5.55 -4.74
N TYR A 96 -1.75 5.42 -3.50
CA TYR A 96 -0.96 4.26 -3.12
C TYR A 96 -1.73 2.95 -3.19
N VAL A 97 -2.97 2.92 -2.69
CA VAL A 97 -3.81 1.72 -2.75
C VAL A 97 -4.10 1.32 -4.19
N GLN A 98 -4.43 2.29 -5.06
CA GLN A 98 -4.66 2.03 -6.48
C GLN A 98 -3.42 1.48 -7.17
N ASN A 99 -2.26 2.09 -6.94
CA ASN A 99 -1.02 1.67 -7.58
C ASN A 99 -0.63 0.24 -7.21
N ILE A 100 -0.85 -0.18 -5.96
CA ILE A 100 -0.55 -1.53 -5.50
C ILE A 100 -1.51 -2.54 -6.12
N ASN A 101 -2.80 -2.24 -6.15
CA ASN A 101 -3.80 -3.10 -6.78
C ASN A 101 -3.52 -3.27 -8.28
N ILE A 102 -3.14 -2.19 -8.98
CA ILE A 102 -2.79 -2.23 -10.42
C ILE A 102 -1.50 -3.04 -10.64
N ALA A 103 -0.48 -2.85 -9.81
CA ALA A 103 0.77 -3.59 -9.90
C ALA A 103 0.55 -5.09 -9.69
N LYS A 104 -0.26 -5.47 -8.70
CA LYS A 104 -0.60 -6.88 -8.45
C LYS A 104 -1.46 -7.48 -9.57
N GLU A 105 -2.42 -6.73 -10.10
CA GLU A 105 -3.22 -7.16 -11.25
C GLU A 105 -2.33 -7.54 -12.42
N ARG A 106 -1.35 -6.70 -12.74
CA ARG A 106 -0.39 -6.97 -13.81
C ARG A 106 0.43 -8.23 -13.55
N GLU A 107 0.91 -8.42 -12.32
CA GLU A 107 1.68 -9.60 -11.93
C GLU A 107 0.87 -10.89 -12.13
N ILE A 108 -0.39 -10.89 -11.68
CA ILE A 108 -1.32 -12.02 -11.81
C ILE A 108 -1.59 -12.33 -13.28
N LEU A 109 -1.89 -11.31 -14.10
CA LEU A 109 -2.16 -11.50 -15.53
C LEU A 109 -0.95 -12.09 -16.27
N ILE A 110 0.28 -11.65 -15.95
CA ILE A 110 1.52 -12.20 -16.54
C ILE A 110 1.76 -13.64 -16.08
N ARG A 111 1.49 -13.94 -14.80
CA ARG A 111 1.66 -15.29 -14.24
C ARG A 111 0.70 -16.29 -14.89
N VAL A 112 -0.57 -15.91 -15.03
CA VAL A 112 -1.60 -16.76 -15.63
C VAL A 112 -1.35 -16.97 -17.12
N SER A 113 -0.95 -15.93 -17.87
CA SER A 113 -0.63 -16.07 -19.30
C SER A 113 0.58 -16.99 -19.53
N ARG A 114 1.64 -16.81 -18.73
CA ARG A 114 2.88 -17.58 -18.85
C ARG A 114 2.70 -19.06 -18.51
N ASN A 115 1.95 -19.39 -17.46
CA ASN A 115 1.75 -20.78 -17.05
C ASN A 115 1.03 -21.64 -18.10
N ASN A 116 0.26 -21.03 -19.00
CA ASN A 116 -0.41 -21.78 -20.07
C ASN A 116 0.52 -22.05 -21.27
N ALA A 117 1.43 -21.14 -21.58
CA ALA A 117 2.38 -21.27 -22.70
C ALA A 117 3.42 -22.39 -22.51
N ILE A 118 3.54 -22.94 -21.30
CA ILE A 118 4.49 -24.03 -20.97
C ILE A 118 3.75 -25.40 -20.97
N VAL A 119 2.42 -25.40 -20.96
CA VAL A 119 1.59 -26.62 -20.82
C VAL A 119 0.95 -27.03 -22.17
N SER A 120 1.09 -26.20 -23.21
CA SER A 120 0.72 -26.48 -24.61
C SER A 120 1.91 -26.91 -25.44
#